data_AF-A0A1W1CFE5-F1
#
_entry.id   AF-A0A1W1CFE5-F1
#
_cell.length_a   1.000
_cell.length_b   1.000
_cell.length_c   1.000
_cell.angle_alpha   90.00
_cell.angle_beta   90.00
_cell.angle_gamma   90.00
#
_symmetry.space_group_name_H-M   'P 1'
#
loop_
_entity.id
_entity.type
_entity.pdbx_description
1 polymer ?
#
loop_
_entity_poly.entity_id
_entity_poly.type
_entity_poly.pdbx_seq_one_letter_code
_entity_poly.pdbx_strand_id
1 'polypeptide(L)'
;MKSTNEYYKILPMEKTLSLISIVIIVVYALYNANVRYTKKSKKNTHTNYTKHIAEHNASHYEDELKKLHTPAYLKQYIVNVINHGSNQLKFKPTEIMDAGFASREDAPKIASYILALSGKNNHTAYPKDAPMYYSSNCAGCHGEDAKGLNGTYPDLTREELLGIQKREIYLKKMVNYK
;
A
#
# COMPACT_ATOMS: atom_id res chain seq x y z
N MET A 1 -21.68 76.81 -39.40
CA MET A 1 -20.48 76.11 -39.93
C MET A 1 -19.86 75.28 -38.81
N LYS A 2 -19.48 74.02 -39.10
CA LYS A 2 -18.96 73.02 -38.16
C LYS A 2 -17.63 73.44 -37.53
N SER A 3 -17.40 73.06 -36.27
CA SER A 3 -16.06 72.70 -35.79
C SER A 3 -16.19 71.56 -34.78
N THR A 4 -15.66 70.40 -35.17
CA THR A 4 -15.56 69.17 -34.38
C THR A 4 -14.25 69.19 -33.60
N ASN A 5 -14.29 69.13 -32.26
CA ASN A 5 -13.28 68.44 -31.43
C ASN A 5 -13.49 68.77 -29.95
N GLU A 6 -13.82 67.78 -29.14
CA GLU A 6 -13.07 67.45 -27.92
C GLU A 6 -13.72 66.26 -27.24
N TYR A 7 -13.28 65.06 -27.63
CA TYR A 7 -13.76 63.81 -27.05
C TYR A 7 -12.59 62.93 -26.61
N TYR A 8 -11.62 63.48 -25.86
CA TYR A 8 -10.65 62.68 -25.13
C TYR A 8 -10.29 63.35 -23.79
N LYS A 9 -11.04 62.99 -22.75
CA LYS A 9 -10.68 63.32 -21.36
C LYS A 9 -9.48 62.44 -21.01
N ILE A 10 -8.28 63.02 -21.06
CA ILE A 10 -7.00 62.35 -20.75
C ILE A 10 -7.04 61.92 -19.28
N LEU A 11 -7.19 60.63 -19.03
CA LEU A 11 -7.00 60.06 -17.69
C LEU A 11 -5.53 60.27 -17.28
N PRO A 12 -5.23 60.62 -16.02
CA PRO A 12 -3.86 60.90 -15.59
C PRO A 12 -2.97 59.68 -15.87
N MET A 13 -1.87 59.91 -16.59
CA MET A 13 -0.98 58.91 -17.17
C MET A 13 -0.58 57.81 -16.16
N GLU A 14 -0.39 58.15 -14.89
CA GLU A 14 -0.06 57.20 -13.83
C GLU A 14 -1.12 56.12 -13.59
N LYS A 15 -2.42 56.47 -13.65
CA LYS A 15 -3.51 55.48 -13.50
C LYS A 15 -3.59 54.56 -14.71
N THR A 16 -3.25 55.06 -15.89
CA THR A 16 -3.24 54.24 -17.11
C THR A 16 -2.08 53.23 -17.13
N LEU A 17 -0.89 53.59 -16.63
CA LEU A 17 0.22 52.65 -16.45
C LEU A 17 -0.08 51.57 -15.39
N SER A 18 -0.76 51.95 -14.30
CA SER A 18 -1.19 51.01 -13.26
C SER A 18 -2.25 50.01 -13.77
N LEU A 19 -3.20 50.45 -14.60
CA LEU A 19 -4.20 49.55 -15.18
C LEU A 19 -3.59 48.60 -16.22
N ILE A 20 -2.67 49.09 -17.07
CA ILE A 20 -2.00 48.26 -18.07
C ILE A 20 -1.16 47.15 -17.40
N SER A 21 -0.44 47.48 -16.32
CA SER A 21 0.36 46.48 -15.58
C SER A 21 -0.51 45.42 -14.91
N ILE A 22 -1.66 45.79 -14.33
CA ILE A 22 -2.62 44.83 -13.78
C ILE A 22 -3.17 43.91 -14.88
N VAL A 23 -3.56 44.46 -16.03
CA VAL A 23 -4.07 43.67 -17.16
C VAL A 23 -3.01 42.70 -17.68
N ILE A 24 -1.76 43.13 -17.81
CA ILE A 24 -0.66 42.25 -18.25
C ILE A 24 -0.43 41.12 -17.25
N ILE A 25 -0.45 41.39 -15.94
CA ILE A 25 -0.30 40.36 -14.91
C ILE A 25 -1.46 39.36 -14.96
N VAL A 26 -2.70 39.84 -15.12
CA VAL A 26 -3.88 38.97 -15.22
C VAL A 26 -3.82 38.12 -16.48
N VAL A 27 -3.49 38.69 -17.63
CA VAL A 27 -3.33 37.95 -18.89
C VAL A 27 -2.21 36.92 -18.79
N TYR A 28 -1.06 37.29 -18.21
CA TYR A 28 0.05 36.37 -17.98
C TYR A 28 -0.35 35.25 -17.02
N ALA A 29 -1.07 35.55 -15.94
CA ALA A 29 -1.58 34.56 -15.00
C ALA A 29 -2.57 33.59 -15.66
N LEU A 30 -3.50 34.10 -16.48
CA LEU A 30 -4.46 33.29 -17.24
C LEU A 30 -3.77 32.40 -18.28
N TYR A 31 -2.78 32.95 -19.01
CA TYR A 31 -1.96 32.19 -19.95
C TYR A 31 -1.20 31.07 -19.24
N ASN A 32 -0.51 31.39 -18.14
CA ASN A 32 0.29 30.43 -17.39
C ASN A 32 -0.58 29.37 -16.69
N ALA A 33 -1.79 29.74 -16.25
CA ALA A 33 -2.79 28.82 -15.72
C ALA A 33 -3.29 27.83 -16.80
N ASN A 34 -3.61 28.30 -18.01
CA ASN A 34 -4.04 27.43 -19.12
C ASN A 34 -2.92 26.50 -19.61
N VAL A 35 -1.67 27.00 -19.70
CA VAL A 35 -0.51 26.18 -20.05
C VAL A 35 -0.26 25.10 -18.99
N ARG A 36 -0.44 25.40 -17.71
CA ARG A 36 -0.33 24.40 -16.62
C ARG A 36 -1.50 23.42 -16.58
N TYR A 37 -2.72 23.87 -16.90
CA TYR A 37 -3.92 23.02 -16.95
C TYR A 37 -3.83 21.98 -18.07
N THR A 38 -3.38 22.40 -19.26
CA THR A 38 -3.18 21.49 -20.40
C THR A 38 -2.01 20.52 -20.22
N LYS A 39 -1.04 20.86 -19.36
CA LYS A 39 0.07 19.98 -18.96
C LYS A 39 -0.27 19.01 -17.83
N LYS A 40 -1.55 18.79 -17.50
CA LYS A 40 -1.95 17.67 -16.64
C LYS A 40 -1.68 16.37 -17.41
N SER A 41 -0.50 15.80 -17.16
CA SER A 41 0.01 14.56 -17.74
C SER A 41 -1.11 13.54 -17.94
N LYS A 42 -1.34 13.14 -19.20
CA LYS A 42 -2.15 11.99 -19.55
C LYS A 42 -1.50 10.81 -18.83
N LYS A 43 -2.10 10.28 -17.77
CA LYS A 43 -1.57 9.10 -17.06
C LYS A 43 -1.40 8.00 -18.11
N ASN A 44 -0.15 7.69 -18.46
CA ASN A 44 0.17 6.53 -19.29
C ASN A 44 -0.06 5.28 -18.43
N THR A 45 -1.31 4.87 -18.29
CA THR A 45 -1.64 3.57 -17.70
C THR A 45 -1.31 2.50 -18.72
N HIS A 46 -0.48 1.54 -18.33
CA HIS A 46 -0.12 0.41 -19.18
C HIS A 46 -1.39 -0.31 -19.65
N THR A 47 -1.46 -0.70 -20.93
CA THR A 47 -2.66 -1.28 -21.55
C THR A 47 -3.17 -2.52 -20.79
N ASN A 48 -2.24 -3.27 -20.17
CA ASN A 48 -2.56 -4.43 -19.34
C ASN A 48 -3.28 -4.05 -18.03
N TYR A 49 -2.99 -2.90 -17.44
CA TYR A 49 -3.67 -2.43 -16.22
C TYR A 49 -5.12 -2.04 -16.52
N THR A 50 -5.36 -1.37 -17.65
CA THR A 50 -6.70 -0.99 -18.07
C THR A 50 -7.57 -2.20 -18.42
N LYS A 51 -6.98 -3.21 -19.09
CA LYS A 51 -7.64 -4.49 -19.34
C LYS A 51 -7.95 -5.23 -18.04
N HIS A 52 -6.96 -5.31 -17.13
CA HIS A 52 -7.12 -5.95 -15.83
C HIS A 52 -8.28 -5.34 -15.02
N ILE A 53 -8.37 -4.01 -14.92
CA ILE A 53 -9.47 -3.36 -14.19
C ILE A 53 -10.84 -3.66 -14.83
N ALA A 54 -10.91 -3.70 -16.16
CA ALA A 54 -12.16 -3.97 -16.86
C ALA A 54 -12.68 -5.40 -16.63
N GLU A 55 -11.81 -6.33 -16.22
CA GLU A 55 -12.17 -7.73 -15.93
C GLU A 55 -12.70 -7.94 -14.50
N HIS A 56 -12.55 -6.96 -13.60
CA HIS A 56 -12.99 -7.08 -12.19
C HIS A 56 -14.31 -6.35 -11.93
N ASN A 57 -15.29 -7.08 -11.41
CA ASN A 57 -16.58 -6.54 -10.96
C ASN A 57 -16.54 -6.02 -9.50
N ALA A 58 -15.47 -6.31 -8.77
CA ALA A 58 -15.24 -5.90 -7.38
C ALA A 58 -13.92 -5.13 -7.29
N SER A 59 -13.76 -4.30 -6.24
CA SER A 59 -12.46 -3.65 -6.03
C SER A 59 -11.40 -4.69 -5.62
N HIS A 60 -10.13 -4.46 -5.96
CA HIS A 60 -9.04 -5.33 -5.52
C HIS A 60 -9.00 -5.53 -3.99
N TYR A 61 -9.46 -4.53 -3.22
CA TYR A 61 -9.56 -4.63 -1.76
C TYR A 61 -10.65 -5.61 -1.31
N GLU A 62 -11.82 -5.61 -1.97
CA GLU A 62 -12.91 -6.54 -1.69
C GLU A 62 -12.49 -7.98 -2.01
N ASP A 63 -11.80 -8.20 -3.13
CA ASP A 63 -11.38 -9.53 -3.54
C ASP A 63 -10.25 -10.11 -2.68
N GLU A 64 -9.34 -9.26 -2.21
CA GLU A 64 -8.34 -9.68 -1.24
C GLU A 64 -8.97 -10.01 0.11
N LEU A 65 -9.89 -9.16 0.60
CA LEU A 65 -10.58 -9.36 1.88
C LEU A 65 -11.31 -10.71 1.93
N LYS A 66 -11.93 -11.13 0.83
CA LYS A 66 -12.59 -12.46 0.71
C LYS A 66 -11.63 -13.64 0.89
N LYS A 67 -10.35 -13.48 0.52
CA LYS A 67 -9.34 -14.55 0.50
C LYS A 67 -8.42 -14.53 1.72
N LEU A 68 -8.44 -13.43 2.48
CA LEU A 68 -7.46 -13.10 3.52
C LEU A 68 -7.24 -14.22 4.55
N HIS A 69 -8.31 -14.93 4.92
CA HIS A 69 -8.28 -15.99 5.93
C HIS A 69 -8.14 -17.41 5.37
N THR A 70 -7.99 -17.53 4.05
CA THR A 70 -7.82 -18.86 3.41
C THR A 70 -6.43 -19.45 3.73
N PRO A 71 -6.30 -20.77 3.88
CA PRO A 71 -5.00 -21.41 4.11
C PRO A 71 -3.95 -21.04 3.06
N ALA A 72 -4.36 -20.89 1.79
CA ALA A 72 -3.48 -20.49 0.70
C ALA A 72 -2.93 -19.07 0.89
N TYR A 73 -3.79 -18.10 1.23
CA TYR A 73 -3.36 -16.73 1.51
C TYR A 73 -2.44 -16.68 2.72
N LEU A 74 -2.82 -17.34 3.82
CA LEU A 74 -2.02 -17.36 5.04
C LEU A 74 -0.65 -17.99 4.82
N LYS A 75 -0.59 -19.10 4.06
CA LYS A 75 0.68 -19.74 3.67
C LYS A 75 1.55 -18.77 2.88
N GLN A 76 1.00 -18.10 1.87
CA GLN A 76 1.75 -17.14 1.06
C GLN A 76 2.20 -15.93 1.87
N TYR A 77 1.37 -15.45 2.80
CA TYR A 77 1.72 -14.38 3.71
C TYR A 77 2.93 -14.75 4.56
N ILE A 78 2.95 -15.95 5.18
CA ILE A 78 4.10 -16.42 5.98
C ILE A 78 5.35 -16.55 5.10
N VAL A 79 5.23 -17.15 3.91
CA VAL A 79 6.34 -17.25 2.95
C VAL A 79 6.91 -15.87 2.59
N ASN A 80 6.03 -14.88 2.36
CA ASN A 80 6.46 -13.52 2.04
C ASN A 80 7.22 -12.88 3.20
N VAL A 81 6.75 -13.07 4.44
CA VAL A 81 7.42 -12.56 5.64
C VAL A 81 8.79 -13.23 5.83
N ILE A 82 8.92 -14.54 5.63
CA ILE A 82 10.23 -15.23 5.70
C ILE A 82 11.21 -14.67 4.67
N ASN A 83 10.74 -14.47 3.43
CA ASN A 83 11.60 -14.09 2.31
C ASN A 83 11.96 -12.60 2.27
N HIS A 84 11.15 -11.72 2.86
CA HIS A 84 11.30 -10.26 2.73
C HIS A 84 11.31 -9.52 4.07
N GLY A 85 11.10 -10.23 5.17
CA GLY A 85 10.97 -9.65 6.48
C GLY A 85 9.64 -8.93 6.70
N SER A 86 9.50 -8.31 7.87
CA SER A 86 8.34 -7.51 8.25
C SER A 86 8.67 -6.57 9.40
N ASN A 87 8.31 -5.29 9.26
CA ASN A 87 8.44 -4.26 10.31
C ASN A 87 7.07 -3.77 10.84
N GLN A 88 5.99 -4.45 10.49
CA GLN A 88 4.63 -3.94 10.72
C GLN A 88 4.19 -3.97 12.20
N LEU A 89 4.83 -4.78 13.06
CA LEU A 89 4.35 -5.08 14.41
C LEU A 89 4.99 -4.24 15.55
N LYS A 90 6.23 -3.76 15.39
CA LYS A 90 6.89 -2.81 16.32
C LYS A 90 6.89 -3.23 17.81
N PHE A 91 7.21 -4.48 18.15
CA PHE A 91 7.18 -4.98 19.54
C PHE A 91 8.27 -4.39 20.49
N LYS A 92 9.36 -3.78 19.98
CA LYS A 92 10.48 -3.06 20.63
C LYS A 92 11.07 -2.06 19.60
N PRO A 93 12.01 -1.16 20.01
CA PRO A 93 12.54 -0.09 19.16
C PRO A 93 13.28 -0.54 17.90
N THR A 94 13.73 -1.81 17.84
CA THR A 94 14.46 -2.41 16.72
C THR A 94 13.66 -3.51 16.01
N GLU A 95 12.32 -3.56 16.14
CA GLU A 95 11.48 -4.65 15.60
C GLU A 95 11.38 -4.65 14.09
N ILE A 96 12.33 -5.34 13.49
CA ILE A 96 12.26 -5.81 12.13
C ILE A 96 12.45 -7.32 12.24
N MET A 97 11.48 -8.09 11.77
CA MET A 97 11.77 -9.46 11.38
C MET A 97 12.55 -9.33 10.08
N ASP A 98 13.85 -9.59 10.11
CA ASP A 98 14.69 -9.55 8.91
C ASP A 98 14.28 -10.61 7.89
N ALA A 99 14.71 -10.42 6.65
CA ALA A 99 14.50 -11.37 5.57
C ALA A 99 15.52 -12.51 5.63
N GLY A 100 15.18 -13.65 5.06
CA GLY A 100 16.16 -14.67 4.70
C GLY A 100 16.59 -15.61 5.84
N PHE A 101 15.78 -15.73 6.90
CA PHE A 101 15.99 -16.73 7.95
C PHE A 101 15.91 -18.18 7.45
N ALA A 102 15.30 -18.41 6.29
CA ALA A 102 15.26 -19.71 5.63
C ALA A 102 15.42 -19.53 4.11
N SER A 103 15.79 -20.61 3.44
CA SER A 103 15.87 -20.62 1.99
C SER A 103 14.47 -20.39 1.37
N ARG A 104 14.43 -19.88 0.13
CA ARG A 104 13.17 -19.72 -0.60
C ARG A 104 12.46 -21.05 -0.84
N GLU A 105 13.21 -22.15 -0.87
CA GLU A 105 12.70 -23.51 -1.03
C GLU A 105 12.09 -24.06 0.27
N ASP A 106 12.65 -23.69 1.43
CA ASP A 106 12.18 -24.17 2.74
C ASP A 106 11.06 -23.31 3.32
N ALA A 107 10.96 -22.04 2.91
CA ALA A 107 9.92 -21.12 3.39
C ALA A 107 8.48 -21.69 3.25
N PRO A 108 8.08 -22.32 2.13
CA PRO A 108 6.77 -22.96 2.01
C PRO A 108 6.57 -24.15 2.95
N LYS A 109 7.63 -24.89 3.30
CA LYS A 109 7.58 -26.03 4.24
C LYS A 109 7.32 -25.50 5.65
N ILE A 110 8.10 -24.50 6.06
CA ILE A 110 7.96 -23.81 7.35
C ILE A 110 6.57 -23.19 7.48
N ALA A 111 6.09 -22.52 6.44
CA ALA A 111 4.75 -21.93 6.42
C ALA A 111 3.64 -22.99 6.62
N SER A 112 3.75 -24.14 5.96
CA SER A 112 2.84 -25.27 6.15
C SER A 112 2.88 -25.80 7.59
N TYR A 113 4.06 -25.88 8.21
CA TYR A 113 4.19 -26.33 9.60
C TYR A 113 3.58 -25.34 10.59
N ILE A 114 3.84 -24.03 10.44
CA ILE A 114 3.24 -22.98 11.28
C ILE A 114 1.71 -23.05 11.22
N LEU A 115 1.12 -23.19 10.03
CA LEU A 115 -0.33 -23.32 9.90
C LEU A 115 -0.90 -24.54 10.62
N ALA A 116 -0.12 -25.63 10.71
CA ALA A 116 -0.51 -26.82 11.45
C ALA A 116 -0.45 -26.62 12.96
N LEU A 117 0.57 -25.90 13.44
CA LEU A 117 0.66 -25.51 14.85
C LEU A 117 -0.48 -24.58 15.27
N SER A 118 -0.96 -23.70 14.39
CA SER A 118 -2.09 -22.82 14.67
C SER A 118 -3.46 -23.53 14.66
N GLY A 119 -3.54 -24.81 14.28
CA GLY A 119 -4.82 -25.50 14.08
C GLY A 119 -5.67 -24.96 12.92
N LYS A 120 -5.16 -24.01 12.13
CA LYS A 120 -5.90 -23.26 11.10
C LYS A 120 -6.17 -24.02 9.81
N ASN A 121 -5.86 -25.31 9.78
CA ASN A 121 -5.68 -25.98 8.52
C ASN A 121 -6.33 -27.35 8.44
N ASN A 122 -7.33 -27.71 9.25
CA ASN A 122 -8.07 -28.99 9.10
C ASN A 122 -7.14 -30.16 8.71
N HIS A 123 -5.96 -30.27 9.34
CA HIS A 123 -4.91 -31.22 8.99
C HIS A 123 -4.19 -31.02 7.63
N THR A 124 -3.86 -29.80 7.17
CA THR A 124 -2.98 -29.71 5.99
C THR A 124 -1.64 -30.34 6.35
N ALA A 125 -1.34 -31.44 5.67
CA ALA A 125 -0.07 -32.12 5.77
C ALA A 125 1.06 -31.13 5.50
N TYR A 126 2.05 -31.11 6.38
CA TYR A 126 3.33 -30.44 6.14
C TYR A 126 4.38 -31.50 5.78
N PRO A 127 5.40 -31.14 4.99
CA PRO A 127 6.54 -32.02 4.73
C PRO A 127 7.20 -32.52 6.02
N LYS A 128 7.63 -33.78 6.09
CA LYS A 128 8.17 -34.40 7.32
C LYS A 128 9.42 -33.69 7.86
N ASP A 129 10.16 -33.02 6.99
CA ASP A 129 11.35 -32.21 7.29
C ASP A 129 11.00 -30.79 7.76
N ALA A 130 9.76 -30.32 7.61
CA ALA A 130 9.36 -28.96 7.98
C ALA A 130 9.61 -28.60 9.47
N PRO A 131 9.37 -29.49 10.46
CA PRO A 131 9.68 -29.20 11.86
C PRO A 131 11.17 -28.92 12.11
N MET A 132 12.06 -29.64 11.42
CA MET A 132 13.51 -29.43 11.52
C MET A 132 13.89 -28.02 11.05
N TYR A 133 13.35 -27.57 9.92
CA TYR A 133 13.61 -26.22 9.43
C TYR A 133 13.04 -25.14 10.35
N TYR A 134 11.88 -25.37 10.94
CA TYR A 134 11.31 -24.44 11.91
C TYR A 134 12.17 -24.35 13.18
N SER A 135 12.53 -25.48 13.78
CA SER A 135 13.37 -25.49 14.99
C SER A 135 14.72 -24.80 14.75
N SER A 136 15.35 -25.09 13.60
CA SER A 136 16.67 -24.52 13.25
C SER A 136 16.65 -23.01 13.00
N ASN A 137 15.59 -22.47 12.42
CA ASN A 137 15.58 -21.10 11.90
C ASN A 137 14.64 -20.14 12.64
N CYS A 138 13.64 -20.66 13.35
CA CYS A 138 12.52 -19.86 13.85
C CYS A 138 12.31 -20.01 15.35
N ALA A 139 12.51 -21.21 15.91
CA ALA A 139 12.21 -21.49 17.32
C ALA A 139 13.03 -20.67 18.31
N GLY A 140 14.24 -20.22 17.92
CA GLY A 140 15.06 -19.34 18.77
C GLY A 140 14.38 -18.01 19.13
N CYS A 141 13.46 -17.51 18.29
CA CYS A 141 12.68 -16.30 18.57
C CYS A 141 11.19 -16.61 18.83
N HIS A 142 10.60 -17.51 18.06
CA HIS A 142 9.17 -17.82 18.14
C HIS A 142 8.84 -18.97 19.10
N GLY A 143 9.83 -19.60 19.74
CA GLY A 143 9.64 -20.77 20.60
C GLY A 143 9.40 -22.05 19.81
N GLU A 144 9.68 -23.20 20.43
CA GLU A 144 9.46 -24.52 19.83
C GLU A 144 7.97 -24.81 19.60
N ASP A 145 7.09 -24.25 20.43
CA ASP A 145 5.63 -24.35 20.29
C ASP A 145 5.02 -23.21 19.47
N ALA A 146 5.86 -22.34 18.90
CA ALA A 146 5.49 -21.18 18.09
C ALA A 146 4.66 -20.10 18.81
N LYS A 147 4.60 -20.10 20.14
CA LYS A 147 3.87 -19.10 20.94
C LYS A 147 4.64 -17.82 21.24
N GLY A 148 5.88 -17.73 20.78
CA GLY A 148 6.78 -16.62 21.09
C GLY A 148 7.37 -16.72 22.51
N LEU A 149 8.18 -15.73 22.86
CA LEU A 149 8.89 -15.65 24.14
C LEU A 149 8.29 -14.55 25.02
N ASN A 150 7.26 -14.87 25.83
CA ASN A 150 6.64 -13.99 26.82
C ASN A 150 6.29 -12.59 26.29
N GLY A 151 5.74 -12.51 25.07
CA GLY A 151 5.35 -11.25 24.43
C GLY A 151 6.49 -10.48 23.74
N THR A 152 7.72 -10.99 23.79
CA THR A 152 8.87 -10.43 23.04
C THR A 152 8.74 -10.68 21.54
N TYR A 153 8.23 -11.85 21.16
CA TYR A 153 8.02 -12.24 19.77
C TYR A 153 6.56 -12.68 19.59
N PRO A 154 5.97 -12.49 18.40
CA PRO A 154 4.57 -12.80 18.18
C PRO A 154 4.33 -14.31 18.28
N ASP A 155 3.20 -14.64 18.90
CA ASP A 155 2.58 -15.96 18.86
C ASP A 155 2.05 -16.23 17.44
N LEU A 156 2.63 -17.24 16.79
CA LEU A 156 2.28 -17.68 15.44
C LEU A 156 1.14 -18.71 15.44
N THR A 157 0.72 -19.20 16.61
CA THR A 157 -0.37 -20.18 16.78
C THR A 157 -1.73 -19.53 16.99
N ARG A 158 -1.78 -18.22 17.22
CA ARG A 158 -3.03 -17.45 17.34
C ARG A 158 -4.02 -17.73 16.21
N GLU A 159 -5.31 -17.77 16.54
CA GLU A 159 -6.41 -17.90 15.58
C GLU A 159 -6.33 -16.88 14.43
N GLU A 160 -5.86 -15.66 14.72
CA GLU A 160 -5.53 -14.66 13.71
C GLU A 160 -4.08 -14.16 13.89
N LEU A 161 -3.30 -14.25 12.81
CA LEU A 161 -1.95 -13.71 12.79
C LEU A 161 -2.02 -12.18 12.85
N LEU A 162 -1.18 -11.55 13.67
CA LEU A 162 -1.25 -10.11 13.90
C LEU A 162 -1.09 -9.26 12.63
N GLY A 163 -0.27 -9.69 11.67
CA GLY A 163 -0.16 -8.98 10.39
C GLY A 163 -1.38 -9.17 9.48
N ILE A 164 -2.06 -10.32 9.58
CA ILE A 164 -3.34 -10.56 8.88
C ILE A 164 -4.42 -9.66 9.48
N GLN A 165 -4.50 -9.56 10.80
CA GLN A 165 -5.41 -8.64 11.48
C GLN A 165 -5.20 -7.19 11.04
N LYS A 166 -3.95 -6.73 11.00
CA LYS A 166 -3.61 -5.39 10.50
C LYS A 166 -4.01 -5.22 9.02
N ARG A 167 -3.78 -6.22 8.18
CA ARG A 167 -4.17 -6.22 6.77
C ARG A 167 -5.68 -6.15 6.62
N GLU A 168 -6.44 -6.89 7.43
CA GLU A 168 -7.90 -6.88 7.41
C GLU A 168 -8.45 -5.49 7.73
N ILE A 169 -7.96 -4.86 8.81
CA ILE A 169 -8.37 -3.50 9.20
C ILE A 169 -8.12 -2.51 8.06
N TYR A 170 -6.96 -2.60 7.42
CA TYR A 170 -6.62 -1.76 6.27
C TYR A 170 -7.59 -2.00 5.10
N LEU A 171 -7.83 -3.26 4.72
CA LEU A 171 -8.72 -3.60 3.61
C LEU A 171 -10.15 -3.13 3.88
N LYS A 172 -10.71 -3.38 5.07
CA LYS A 172 -12.03 -2.89 5.48
C LYS A 172 -12.14 -1.37 5.37
N LYS A 173 -11.11 -0.63 5.81
CA LYS A 173 -11.06 0.83 5.65
C LYS A 173 -11.07 1.25 4.18
N MET A 174 -10.30 0.58 3.33
CA MET A 174 -10.22 0.90 1.89
C MET A 174 -11.51 0.57 1.13
N VAL A 175 -12.19 -0.52 1.50
CA VAL A 175 -13.50 -0.87 0.93
C VAL A 175 -14.55 0.19 1.28
N ASN A 176 -14.52 0.71 2.51
CA ASN A 176 -15.47 1.70 3.00
C ASN A 176 -15.13 3.16 2.62
N TYR A 177 -13.98 3.42 1.99
CA TYR A 177 -13.54 4.77 1.59
C TYR A 177 -14.15 5.23 0.25
N LYS A 178 -15.23 4.58 -0.23
CA LYS A 178 -15.95 4.97 -1.44
C LYS A 178 -16.72 6.28 -1.24
#